data_AF-E8T4N0-F1
#
_entry.id   AF-E8T4N0-F1
#
_cell.length_a   1.000
_cell.length_b   1.000
_cell.length_c   1.000
_cell.angle_alpha   90.00
_cell.angle_beta   90.00
_cell.angle_gamma   90.00
#
_symmetry.space_group_name_H-M   'P 1'
#
loop_
_entity.id
_entity.type
_entity.pdbx_description
1 polymer ?
#
loop_
_entity_poly.entity_id
_entity_poly.type
_entity_poly.pdbx_seq_one_letter_code
_entity_poly.pdbx_strand_id
1 'polypeptide(L)'
;MVRKVLAAATLAALATVPAQAQTDQEVLRELQMLKERINKLEQELREKNAKEEKVAKEVAQIKEALSRVEFSGNAVIYYQGAAAGKLNGEEVPNPSGTGLVANLELTAKVTPGGILYGRLHAGEGTGADANGIGDSLFANLNTLSDDNPGDDTFRLLELYYSQELFGGNLNLIVGKTEPFILIDTNEFANDEVSQFVGKPFVNNPMVDPEDHFAPMVGVDWKLTDTLSFQGVAQSNTESTIYWDGSSWSVKEKDPYQDAFDKPVLAAQLTYSPELNGLEGNYRLYIWNDRADLIKIGQQTDNPTQKPKTAKGVVVGISFDQWLTEKLGVFGRAAVGNSVYPDQQFYSLGFVYQGLLPSRPKDLFAFGAAAALPNREAEYKSPEWHFETYYKIRLTDSLSITPDFQVVLNPAGNSNNDPIYAGTVKAELSF
;
A
#
# COMPACT_ATOMS: atom_id res chain seq x y z
N MET A 1 -47.13 -20.30 10.65
CA MET A 1 -48.56 -20.55 10.98
C MET A 1 -49.53 -19.57 10.28
N VAL A 2 -49.16 -18.98 9.14
CA VAL A 2 -49.98 -17.97 8.43
C VAL A 2 -50.08 -18.34 6.93
N ARG A 3 -50.56 -19.55 6.64
CA ARG A 3 -50.82 -20.01 5.26
C ARG A 3 -52.18 -20.71 5.08
N LYS A 4 -53.06 -20.69 6.09
CA LYS A 4 -54.38 -21.35 6.03
C LYS A 4 -55.59 -20.41 6.16
N VAL A 5 -55.41 -19.09 6.27
CA VAL A 5 -56.54 -18.17 6.54
C VAL A 5 -57.03 -17.41 5.29
N LEU A 6 -56.23 -17.32 4.21
CA LEU A 6 -56.66 -16.57 3.02
C LEU A 6 -57.55 -17.37 2.04
N ALA A 7 -57.73 -18.67 2.24
CA ALA A 7 -58.61 -19.51 1.42
C ALA A 7 -60.08 -19.47 1.89
N ALA A 8 -60.37 -18.87 3.06
CA ALA A 8 -61.72 -18.86 3.64
C ALA A 8 -62.49 -17.54 3.42
N ALA A 9 -61.84 -16.46 2.98
CA ALA A 9 -62.49 -15.14 2.85
C ALA A 9 -63.12 -14.89 1.47
N THR A 10 -62.75 -15.66 0.43
CA THR A 10 -63.32 -15.50 -0.92
C THR A 10 -64.57 -16.35 -1.17
N LEU A 11 -64.91 -17.26 -0.25
CA LEU A 11 -66.09 -18.13 -0.38
C LEU A 11 -67.38 -17.54 0.24
N ALA A 12 -67.31 -16.40 0.93
CA ALA A 12 -68.41 -15.91 1.76
C ALA A 12 -69.10 -14.61 1.26
N ALA A 13 -68.72 -14.07 0.09
CA ALA A 13 -69.18 -12.73 -0.33
C ALA A 13 -69.95 -12.66 -1.67
N LEU A 14 -70.41 -13.77 -2.24
CA LEU A 14 -71.26 -13.77 -3.45
C LEU A 14 -72.47 -14.70 -3.31
N ALA A 15 -73.07 -14.69 -2.12
CA ALA A 15 -74.38 -15.28 -1.86
C ALA A 15 -75.43 -14.17 -1.70
N THR A 16 -75.74 -13.45 -2.78
CA THR A 16 -77.05 -12.83 -3.03
C THR A 16 -77.11 -12.37 -4.49
N VAL A 17 -77.54 -13.26 -5.38
CA VAL A 17 -78.03 -12.87 -6.72
C VAL A 17 -79.52 -13.22 -6.74
N PRO A 18 -80.43 -12.28 -7.08
CA PRO A 18 -81.84 -12.64 -7.27
C PRO A 18 -81.93 -13.59 -8.46
N ALA A 19 -82.68 -14.69 -8.30
CA ALA A 19 -82.91 -15.68 -9.34
C ALA A 19 -83.75 -15.09 -10.48
N GLN A 20 -83.09 -14.37 -11.38
CA GLN A 20 -83.51 -14.23 -12.76
C GLN A 20 -83.07 -15.52 -13.46
N ALA A 21 -83.97 -16.20 -14.15
CA ALA A 21 -83.69 -17.47 -14.83
C ALA A 21 -82.61 -17.27 -15.91
N GLN A 22 -81.34 -17.37 -15.52
CA GLN A 22 -80.23 -17.59 -16.44
C GLN A 22 -80.44 -18.98 -17.03
N THR A 23 -80.42 -19.06 -18.35
CA THR A 23 -80.54 -20.33 -19.06
C THR A 23 -79.35 -21.24 -18.68
N ASP A 24 -79.53 -22.57 -18.66
CA ASP A 24 -78.42 -23.52 -18.41
C ASP A 24 -77.19 -23.26 -19.30
N GLN A 25 -77.41 -22.66 -20.48
CA GLN A 25 -76.37 -22.18 -21.38
C GLN A 25 -75.52 -21.01 -20.83
N GLU A 26 -76.11 -20.06 -20.09
CA GLU A 26 -75.36 -18.97 -19.46
C GLU A 26 -74.48 -19.47 -18.32
N VAL A 27 -75.00 -20.39 -17.50
CA VAL A 27 -74.24 -21.03 -16.42
C VAL A 27 -73.08 -21.87 -16.97
N LEU A 28 -73.32 -22.66 -18.03
CA LEU A 28 -72.26 -23.40 -18.73
C LEU A 28 -71.19 -22.48 -19.31
N ARG A 29 -71.58 -21.32 -19.83
CA ARG A 29 -70.67 -20.33 -20.41
C ARG A 29 -69.81 -19.65 -19.34
N GLU A 30 -70.39 -19.30 -18.19
CA GLU A 30 -69.64 -18.79 -17.04
C GLU A 30 -68.66 -19.82 -16.48
N LEU A 31 -69.07 -21.09 -16.35
CA LEU A 31 -68.18 -22.17 -15.94
C LEU A 31 -67.01 -22.38 -16.90
N GLN A 32 -67.23 -22.24 -18.21
CA GLN A 32 -66.17 -22.27 -19.22
C GLN A 32 -65.20 -21.11 -19.05
N MET A 33 -65.70 -19.89 -18.89
CA MET A 33 -64.86 -18.70 -18.66
C MET A 33 -64.06 -18.78 -17.36
N LEU A 34 -64.65 -19.31 -16.28
CA LEU A 34 -63.96 -19.56 -15.01
C LEU A 34 -62.86 -20.60 -15.16
N LYS A 35 -63.11 -21.69 -15.88
CA LYS A 35 -62.11 -22.73 -16.14
C LYS A 35 -60.94 -22.19 -16.97
N GLU A 36 -61.20 -21.39 -17.99
CA GLU A 36 -60.18 -20.70 -18.77
C GLU A 36 -59.37 -19.73 -17.90
N ARG A 37 -60.02 -18.98 -17.01
CA ARG A 37 -59.35 -18.04 -16.12
C ARG A 37 -58.50 -18.73 -15.05
N ILE A 38 -58.96 -19.87 -14.51
CA ILE A 38 -58.17 -20.70 -13.59
C ILE A 38 -56.95 -21.26 -14.31
N ASN A 39 -57.09 -21.81 -15.51
CA ASN A 39 -55.96 -22.31 -16.30
C ASN A 39 -54.94 -21.20 -16.60
N LYS A 40 -55.42 -19.99 -16.96
CA LYS A 40 -54.56 -18.83 -17.19
C LYS A 40 -53.82 -18.41 -15.92
N LEU A 41 -54.50 -18.35 -14.78
CA LEU A 41 -53.88 -18.02 -13.48
C LEU A 41 -52.88 -19.09 -13.03
N GLU A 42 -53.16 -20.37 -13.25
CA GLU A 42 -52.22 -21.46 -12.98
C GLU A 42 -50.98 -21.38 -13.86
N GLN A 43 -51.15 -21.01 -15.14
CA GLN A 43 -50.03 -20.78 -16.05
C GLN A 43 -49.20 -19.56 -15.62
N GLU A 44 -49.84 -18.42 -15.35
CA GLU A 44 -49.17 -17.20 -14.86
C GLU A 44 -48.44 -17.46 -13.53
N LEU A 45 -49.01 -18.27 -12.63
CA LEU A 45 -48.37 -18.65 -11.37
C LEU A 45 -47.15 -19.56 -11.60
N ARG A 46 -47.22 -20.51 -12.55
CA ARG A 46 -46.06 -21.36 -12.92
C ARG A 46 -44.95 -20.52 -13.54
N GLU A 47 -45.28 -19.61 -14.45
CA GLU A 47 -44.33 -18.68 -15.06
C GLU A 47 -43.68 -17.76 -14.02
N LYS A 48 -44.48 -17.23 -13.08
CA LYS A 48 -43.99 -16.43 -11.97
C LYS A 48 -43.04 -17.22 -11.06
N ASN A 49 -43.41 -18.44 -10.65
CA ASN A 49 -42.57 -19.29 -9.82
C ASN A 49 -41.25 -19.66 -10.52
N ALA A 50 -41.30 -19.98 -11.81
CA ALA A 50 -40.10 -20.27 -12.60
C ALA A 50 -39.18 -19.03 -12.70
N LYS A 51 -39.76 -17.84 -12.83
CA LYS A 51 -39.02 -16.57 -12.81
C LYS A 51 -38.41 -16.29 -11.43
N GLU A 52 -39.15 -16.51 -10.35
CA GLU A 52 -38.64 -16.39 -8.97
C GLU A 52 -37.50 -17.37 -8.70
N GLU A 53 -37.60 -18.62 -9.15
CA GLU A 53 -36.54 -19.62 -9.00
C GLU A 53 -35.29 -19.26 -9.80
N LYS A 54 -35.46 -18.72 -11.02
CA LYS A 54 -34.35 -18.20 -11.83
C LYS A 54 -33.65 -17.03 -11.13
N VAL A 55 -34.42 -16.06 -10.64
CA VAL A 55 -33.88 -14.91 -9.88
C VAL A 55 -33.16 -15.38 -8.62
N ALA A 56 -33.71 -16.35 -7.89
CA ALA A 56 -33.06 -16.90 -6.70
C ALA A 56 -31.71 -17.57 -7.03
N LYS A 57 -31.62 -18.28 -8.15
CA LYS A 57 -30.35 -18.87 -8.64
C LYS A 57 -29.33 -17.79 -9.03
N GLU A 58 -29.74 -16.76 -9.76
CA GLU A 58 -28.88 -15.63 -10.13
C GLU A 58 -28.37 -14.88 -8.89
N VAL A 59 -29.24 -14.61 -7.92
CA VAL A 59 -28.86 -13.97 -6.65
C VAL A 59 -27.90 -14.85 -5.84
N ALA A 60 -28.11 -16.17 -5.82
CA ALA A 60 -27.21 -17.10 -5.14
C ALA A 60 -25.81 -17.09 -5.80
N GLN A 61 -25.75 -17.09 -7.13
CA GLN A 61 -24.48 -17.01 -7.88
C GLN A 61 -23.75 -15.69 -7.62
N ILE A 62 -24.46 -14.56 -7.58
CA ILE A 62 -23.88 -13.25 -7.28
C ILE A 62 -23.36 -13.22 -5.84
N LYS A 63 -24.11 -13.73 -4.86
CA LYS A 63 -23.67 -13.83 -3.47
C LYS A 63 -22.43 -14.70 -3.33
N GLU A 64 -22.39 -15.83 -4.04
CA GLU A 64 -21.22 -16.70 -4.04
C GLU A 64 -20.00 -16.01 -4.66
N ALA A 65 -20.17 -15.32 -5.79
CA ALA A 65 -19.10 -14.54 -6.42
C ALA A 65 -18.57 -13.43 -5.50
N LEU A 66 -19.47 -12.68 -4.87
CA LEU A 66 -19.12 -11.61 -3.92
C LEU A 66 -18.50 -12.15 -2.63
N SER A 67 -18.87 -13.35 -2.17
CA SER A 67 -18.28 -13.96 -0.97
C SER A 67 -16.80 -14.30 -1.10
N ARG A 68 -16.27 -14.31 -2.33
CA ARG A 68 -14.86 -14.55 -2.63
C ARG A 68 -14.06 -13.26 -2.76
N VAL A 69 -14.71 -12.10 -2.66
CA VAL A 69 -14.11 -10.79 -2.83
C VAL A 69 -14.23 -10.02 -1.52
N GLU A 70 -13.09 -9.56 -1.03
CA GLU A 70 -12.97 -8.71 0.15
C GLU A 70 -12.51 -7.33 -0.32
N PHE A 71 -13.15 -6.29 0.21
CA PHE A 71 -12.79 -4.90 -0.01
C PHE A 71 -12.29 -4.34 1.31
N SER A 72 -11.16 -3.65 1.25
CA SER A 72 -10.61 -2.87 2.35
C SER A 72 -10.12 -1.54 1.82
N GLY A 73 -9.80 -0.63 2.72
CA GLY A 73 -9.15 0.60 2.31
C GLY A 73 -8.85 1.52 3.46
N ASN A 74 -8.18 2.61 3.13
CA ASN A 74 -7.90 3.68 4.05
C ASN A 74 -8.01 5.04 3.37
N ALA A 75 -8.25 6.08 4.16
CA ALA A 75 -8.15 7.46 3.73
C ALA A 75 -7.48 8.28 4.83
N VAL A 76 -6.48 9.07 4.46
CA VAL A 76 -5.71 9.94 5.33
C VAL A 76 -5.87 11.37 4.86
N ILE A 77 -6.32 12.26 5.74
CA ILE A 77 -6.20 13.71 5.53
C ILE A 77 -5.13 14.20 6.47
N TYR A 78 -4.19 15.00 5.96
CA TYR A 78 -3.12 15.54 6.78
C TYR A 78 -2.90 17.02 6.52
N TYR A 79 -2.32 17.70 7.52
CA TYR A 79 -1.67 18.99 7.37
C TYR A 79 -0.24 18.86 7.86
N GLN A 80 0.70 19.32 7.05
CA GLN A 80 2.11 19.36 7.40
C GLN A 80 2.66 20.75 7.15
N GLY A 81 3.49 21.24 8.08
CA GLY A 81 4.25 22.47 7.90
C GLY A 81 5.68 22.27 8.36
N ALA A 82 6.61 22.93 7.69
CA ALA A 82 8.02 22.97 8.08
C ALA A 82 8.51 24.40 8.27
N ALA A 83 9.41 24.57 9.23
CA ALA A 83 10.28 25.71 9.34
C ALA A 83 11.64 25.31 8.80
N ALA A 84 12.04 25.95 7.71
CA ALA A 84 13.38 25.86 7.14
C ALA A 84 14.08 27.22 7.28
N GLY A 85 15.40 27.21 7.26
CA GLY A 85 16.21 28.41 7.20
C GLY A 85 16.91 28.50 5.85
N LYS A 86 18.23 28.67 5.90
CA LYS A 86 19.08 28.66 4.72
C LYS A 86 19.47 27.24 4.33
N LEU A 87 19.13 26.86 3.10
CA LEU A 87 19.61 25.64 2.46
C LEU A 87 20.47 26.03 1.26
N ASN A 88 21.68 25.51 1.20
CA ASN A 88 22.69 25.80 0.16
C ASN A 88 22.95 27.30 -0.05
N GLY A 89 22.83 28.08 1.03
CA GLY A 89 23.03 29.53 1.01
C GLY A 89 21.81 30.35 0.56
N GLU A 90 20.73 29.70 0.17
CA GLU A 90 19.46 30.33 -0.21
C GLU A 90 18.43 30.23 0.91
N GLU A 91 17.67 31.31 1.13
CA GLU A 91 16.56 31.30 2.08
C GLU A 91 15.41 30.47 1.51
N VAL A 92 15.01 29.42 2.22
CA VAL A 92 13.88 28.58 1.83
C VAL A 92 12.65 29.01 2.63
N PRO A 93 11.54 29.36 1.96
CA PRO A 93 10.33 29.76 2.67
C PRO A 93 9.75 28.58 3.45
N ASN A 94 9.19 28.83 4.64
CA ASN A 94 8.51 27.82 5.45
C ASN A 94 7.31 27.22 4.68
N PRO A 95 7.41 26.00 4.12
CA PRO A 95 6.31 25.42 3.37
C PRO A 95 5.29 24.83 4.32
N SER A 96 4.03 24.82 3.89
CA SER A 96 2.99 24.05 4.54
C SER A 96 1.89 23.71 3.56
N GLY A 97 1.19 22.61 3.82
CA GLY A 97 0.14 22.14 2.94
C GLY A 97 -0.77 21.13 3.60
N THR A 98 -2.01 21.09 3.13
CA THR A 98 -2.90 19.97 3.37
C THR A 98 -2.71 18.93 2.28
N GLY A 99 -2.92 17.65 2.62
CA GLY A 99 -3.01 16.59 1.63
C GLY A 99 -4.07 15.57 1.98
N LEU A 100 -4.39 14.76 0.98
CA LEU A 100 -5.30 13.63 1.04
C LEU A 100 -4.60 12.43 0.41
N VAL A 101 -4.73 11.28 1.03
CA VAL A 101 -4.37 9.97 0.47
C VAL A 101 -5.55 9.04 0.68
N ALA A 102 -5.90 8.22 -0.32
CA ALA A 102 -6.97 7.25 -0.23
C ALA A 102 -6.62 6.01 -1.04
N ASN A 103 -6.69 4.86 -0.37
CA ASN A 103 -6.46 3.55 -0.96
C ASN A 103 -7.76 2.74 -0.96
N LEU A 104 -8.08 2.14 -2.10
CA LEU A 104 -9.12 1.12 -2.23
C LEU A 104 -8.47 -0.19 -2.67
N GLU A 105 -8.64 -1.20 -1.84
CA GLU A 105 -8.01 -2.49 -2.00
C GLU A 105 -9.07 -3.57 -2.26
N LEU A 106 -8.71 -4.51 -3.12
CA LEU A 106 -9.54 -5.64 -3.49
C LEU A 106 -8.71 -6.92 -3.38
N THR A 107 -9.22 -7.89 -2.64
CA THR A 107 -8.68 -9.25 -2.59
C THR A 107 -9.73 -10.25 -3.06
N ALA A 108 -9.46 -10.96 -4.15
CA ALA A 108 -10.33 -11.99 -4.69
C ALA A 108 -9.69 -13.38 -4.59
N LYS A 109 -10.38 -14.34 -3.96
CA LYS A 109 -9.99 -15.76 -3.92
C LYS A 109 -10.37 -16.43 -5.24
N VAL A 110 -9.39 -16.65 -6.11
CA VAL A 110 -9.62 -17.14 -7.48
C VAL A 110 -9.49 -18.66 -7.57
N THR A 111 -8.52 -19.24 -6.86
CA THR A 111 -8.27 -20.69 -6.82
C THR A 111 -7.95 -21.11 -5.37
N PRO A 112 -7.93 -22.42 -5.04
CA PRO A 112 -7.42 -22.87 -3.74
C PRO A 112 -5.97 -22.40 -3.53
N GLY A 113 -5.75 -21.59 -2.49
CA GLY A 113 -4.45 -20.97 -2.20
C GLY A 113 -4.04 -19.85 -3.17
N GLY A 114 -4.94 -19.43 -4.08
CA GLY A 114 -4.65 -18.41 -5.09
C GLY A 114 -5.52 -17.16 -4.93
N ILE A 115 -4.87 -16.01 -4.76
CA ILE A 115 -5.53 -14.70 -4.63
C ILE A 115 -5.14 -13.76 -5.76
N LEU A 116 -6.08 -12.92 -6.18
CA LEU A 116 -5.84 -11.73 -6.97
C LEU A 116 -5.98 -10.52 -6.05
N TYR A 117 -4.93 -9.72 -5.94
CA TYR A 117 -4.92 -8.46 -5.18
C TYR A 117 -4.89 -7.28 -6.13
N GLY A 118 -5.55 -6.18 -5.77
CA GLY A 118 -5.38 -4.89 -6.45
C GLY A 118 -5.54 -3.70 -5.51
N ARG A 119 -4.74 -2.66 -5.72
CA ARG A 119 -4.74 -1.40 -4.96
C ARG A 119 -4.88 -0.21 -5.90
N LEU A 120 -5.99 0.49 -5.77
CA LEU A 120 -6.21 1.81 -6.39
C LEU A 120 -5.86 2.88 -5.36
N HIS A 121 -5.08 3.86 -5.81
CA HIS A 121 -4.63 4.98 -4.99
C HIS A 121 -5.11 6.29 -5.59
N ALA A 122 -5.59 7.19 -4.74
CA ALA A 122 -5.90 8.57 -5.08
C ALA A 122 -5.32 9.47 -4.00
N GLY A 123 -4.83 10.63 -4.38
CA GLY A 123 -4.32 11.58 -3.40
C GLY A 123 -3.82 12.86 -4.02
N GLU A 124 -3.59 13.85 -3.16
CA GLU A 124 -3.13 15.17 -3.53
C GLU A 124 -2.37 15.82 -2.37
N GLY A 125 -1.50 16.76 -2.69
CA GLY A 125 -0.70 17.52 -1.73
C GLY A 125 0.62 16.84 -1.42
N THR A 126 1.63 17.65 -1.16
CA THR A 126 2.99 17.23 -0.82
C THR A 126 3.39 17.64 0.60
N GLY A 127 2.47 18.26 1.34
CA GLY A 127 2.75 18.75 2.69
C GLY A 127 3.87 19.79 2.70
N ALA A 128 4.90 19.53 3.50
CA ALA A 128 6.05 20.40 3.67
C ALA A 128 7.24 20.07 2.74
N ASP A 129 7.18 18.98 1.97
CA ASP A 129 8.24 18.66 0.99
C ASP A 129 8.21 19.57 -0.25
N ALA A 130 7.15 20.37 -0.40
CA ALA A 130 7.04 21.42 -1.40
C ALA A 130 8.17 22.48 -1.31
N ASN A 131 8.31 23.28 -2.38
CA ASN A 131 9.20 24.44 -2.44
C ASN A 131 10.69 24.12 -2.20
N GLY A 132 11.14 22.94 -2.63
CA GLY A 132 12.55 22.54 -2.63
C GLY A 132 13.07 21.94 -1.33
N ILE A 133 12.21 21.72 -0.31
CA ILE A 133 12.62 20.96 0.88
C ILE A 133 12.91 19.50 0.54
N GLY A 134 12.01 18.82 -0.18
CA GLY A 134 12.20 17.42 -0.55
C GLY A 134 13.49 17.20 -1.34
N ASP A 135 13.79 18.08 -2.31
CA ASP A 135 15.01 18.01 -3.13
C ASP A 135 16.30 18.30 -2.34
N SER A 136 16.19 18.83 -1.12
CA SER A 136 17.31 19.20 -0.26
C SER A 136 17.62 18.17 0.83
N LEU A 137 17.02 16.97 0.74
CA LEU A 137 17.14 15.89 1.71
C LEU A 137 17.59 14.59 1.04
N PHE A 138 18.29 13.72 1.76
CA PHE A 138 18.45 12.33 1.31
C PHE A 138 17.19 11.50 1.54
N ALA A 139 16.37 11.90 2.50
CA ALA A 139 15.13 11.22 2.86
C ALA A 139 14.05 12.26 3.21
N ASN A 140 12.96 12.23 2.46
CA ASN A 140 11.88 13.24 2.54
C ASN A 140 11.10 13.21 3.86
N LEU A 141 10.40 14.31 4.17
CA LEU A 141 9.61 14.45 5.40
C LEU A 141 8.24 13.76 5.33
N ASN A 142 7.74 13.46 4.13
CA ASN A 142 6.36 13.04 3.92
C ASN A 142 6.19 11.95 2.84
N THR A 143 6.34 10.70 3.27
CA THR A 143 6.15 9.53 2.39
C THR A 143 4.70 9.32 1.96
N LEU A 144 3.71 9.89 2.67
CA LEU A 144 2.29 9.80 2.26
C LEU A 144 2.08 10.34 0.84
N SER A 145 2.88 11.31 0.40
CA SER A 145 2.70 11.95 -0.90
C SER A 145 3.46 11.32 -2.05
N ASP A 146 4.32 10.33 -1.79
CA ASP A 146 5.22 9.77 -2.81
C ASP A 146 4.45 9.15 -3.99
N ASP A 147 3.32 8.49 -3.68
CA ASP A 147 2.48 7.80 -4.67
C ASP A 147 1.38 8.68 -5.29
N ASN A 148 1.26 9.94 -4.86
CA ASN A 148 0.15 10.79 -5.26
C ASN A 148 0.11 10.95 -6.80
N PRO A 149 -1.08 10.84 -7.40
CA PRO A 149 -1.25 10.80 -8.85
C PRO A 149 -0.85 12.07 -9.60
N GLY A 150 -0.71 13.21 -8.92
CA GLY A 150 -0.46 14.50 -9.55
C GLY A 150 -1.70 14.97 -10.32
N ASP A 151 -1.55 15.19 -11.63
CA ASP A 151 -2.67 15.61 -12.50
C ASP A 151 -3.69 14.50 -12.80
N ASP A 152 -3.35 13.24 -12.53
CA ASP A 152 -4.26 12.11 -12.68
C ASP A 152 -5.25 12.02 -11.50
N THR A 153 -6.42 11.43 -11.71
CA THR A 153 -7.43 11.28 -10.63
C THR A 153 -7.10 10.13 -9.67
N PHE A 154 -6.57 9.03 -10.20
CA PHE A 154 -6.17 7.85 -9.44
C PHE A 154 -5.10 7.06 -10.20
N ARG A 155 -4.31 6.26 -9.48
CA ARG A 155 -3.34 5.32 -10.02
C ARG A 155 -3.68 3.90 -9.58
N LEU A 156 -3.51 2.95 -10.50
CA LEU A 156 -3.44 1.54 -10.15
C LEU A 156 -2.00 1.24 -9.75
N LEU A 157 -1.75 1.17 -8.44
CA LEU A 157 -0.42 0.87 -7.91
C LEU A 157 -0.16 -0.62 -8.05
N GLU A 158 -1.06 -1.44 -7.51
CA GLU A 158 -0.87 -2.88 -7.46
C GLU A 158 -1.98 -3.64 -8.19
N LEU A 159 -1.58 -4.67 -8.92
CA LEU A 159 -2.45 -5.70 -9.48
C LEU A 159 -1.61 -6.97 -9.69
N TYR A 160 -1.72 -7.92 -8.76
CA TYR A 160 -0.92 -9.14 -8.81
C TYR A 160 -1.71 -10.38 -8.41
N TYR A 161 -1.27 -11.51 -8.94
CA TYR A 161 -1.72 -12.84 -8.54
C TYR A 161 -0.70 -13.47 -7.60
N SER A 162 -1.17 -14.05 -6.51
CA SER A 162 -0.38 -14.79 -5.54
C SER A 162 -0.87 -16.22 -5.47
N GLN A 163 0.03 -17.20 -5.47
CA GLN A 163 -0.30 -18.62 -5.39
C GLN A 163 0.54 -19.32 -4.34
N GLU A 164 -0.15 -19.91 -3.36
CA GLU A 164 0.44 -20.88 -2.45
C GLU A 164 0.72 -22.20 -3.17
N LEU A 165 1.93 -22.71 -2.96
CA LEU A 165 2.46 -23.95 -3.49
C LEU A 165 3.02 -24.80 -2.34
N PHE A 166 3.19 -26.10 -2.59
CA PHE A 166 3.82 -27.03 -1.64
C PHE A 166 3.20 -27.02 -0.23
N GLY A 167 1.87 -26.92 -0.15
CA GLY A 167 1.14 -26.89 1.12
C GLY A 167 1.26 -25.57 1.89
N GLY A 168 1.49 -24.46 1.18
CA GLY A 168 1.59 -23.11 1.77
C GLY A 168 3.01 -22.69 2.14
N ASN A 169 4.02 -23.53 1.88
CA ASN A 169 5.40 -23.20 2.22
C ASN A 169 6.04 -22.22 1.23
N LEU A 170 5.55 -22.16 -0.01
CA LEU A 170 6.03 -21.22 -1.01
C LEU A 170 4.85 -20.43 -1.56
N ASN A 171 4.96 -19.12 -1.55
CA ASN A 171 4.03 -18.24 -2.23
C ASN A 171 4.72 -17.60 -3.44
N LEU A 172 4.13 -17.77 -4.62
CA LEU A 172 4.61 -17.17 -5.86
C LEU A 172 3.74 -15.96 -6.20
N ILE A 173 4.37 -14.80 -6.38
CA ILE A 173 3.72 -13.52 -6.67
C ILE A 173 4.09 -13.10 -8.09
N VAL A 174 3.10 -12.76 -8.93
CA VAL A 174 3.31 -12.28 -10.29
C VAL A 174 2.32 -11.19 -10.62
N GLY A 175 2.80 -10.01 -11.05
CA GLY A 175 1.93 -8.91 -11.47
C GLY A 175 2.62 -7.56 -11.44
N LYS A 176 1.82 -6.48 -11.37
CA LYS A 176 2.31 -5.13 -11.11
C LYS A 176 2.28 -4.88 -9.61
N THR A 177 3.44 -4.62 -9.00
CA THR A 177 3.60 -4.31 -7.56
C THR A 177 5.02 -3.79 -7.32
N GLU A 178 5.36 -3.52 -6.06
CA GLU A 178 6.64 -2.98 -5.55
C GLU A 178 7.44 -4.08 -4.81
N PRO A 179 8.77 -4.04 -4.68
CA PRO A 179 9.53 -5.06 -3.95
C PRO A 179 9.34 -4.98 -2.44
N PHE A 180 8.91 -3.84 -1.89
CA PHE A 180 8.74 -3.62 -0.45
C PHE A 180 7.63 -4.47 0.19
N ILE A 181 6.74 -5.07 -0.61
CA ILE A 181 5.81 -6.11 -0.09
C ILE A 181 6.54 -7.37 0.40
N LEU A 182 7.81 -7.57 0.03
CA LEU A 182 8.63 -8.73 0.38
C LEU A 182 9.97 -8.39 1.05
N ILE A 183 10.57 -7.26 0.70
CA ILE A 183 11.95 -6.89 1.08
C ILE A 183 11.94 -5.64 1.97
N ASP A 184 12.87 -5.54 2.93
CA ASP A 184 13.00 -4.43 3.88
C ASP A 184 11.77 -4.17 4.76
N THR A 185 10.97 -5.22 4.97
CA THR A 185 9.79 -5.13 5.84
C THR A 185 10.18 -4.84 7.29
N ASN A 186 9.29 -4.17 8.02
CA ASN A 186 9.44 -3.92 9.45
C ASN A 186 8.07 -3.77 10.11
N GLU A 187 7.89 -4.32 11.31
CA GLU A 187 6.59 -4.24 12.00
C GLU A 187 6.27 -2.83 12.52
N PHE A 188 7.28 -2.04 12.88
CA PHE A 188 7.12 -0.76 13.59
C PHE A 188 7.49 0.49 12.78
N ALA A 189 8.11 0.29 11.62
CA ALA A 189 8.65 1.35 10.79
C ALA A 189 8.59 0.96 9.30
N ASN A 190 7.39 0.78 8.74
CA ASN A 190 7.16 0.39 7.33
C ASN A 190 5.76 0.76 6.80
N ASP A 191 5.12 1.76 7.40
CA ASP A 191 3.75 2.14 7.07
C ASP A 191 3.55 3.64 7.34
N GLU A 192 3.60 4.43 6.27
CA GLU A 192 3.46 5.88 6.27
C GLU A 192 2.06 6.35 6.69
N VAL A 193 1.04 5.50 6.50
CA VAL A 193 -0.34 5.80 6.89
C VAL A 193 -0.47 5.72 8.40
N SER A 194 -0.07 4.61 9.00
CA SER A 194 -0.44 4.26 10.36
C SER A 194 0.67 4.48 11.40
N GLN A 195 1.92 4.66 10.96
CA GLN A 195 3.14 4.81 11.77
C GLN A 195 3.84 6.16 11.50
N PHE A 196 5.18 6.15 11.39
CA PHE A 196 6.01 7.30 11.02
C PHE A 196 5.66 7.78 9.61
N VAL A 197 5.78 9.08 9.36
CA VAL A 197 5.52 9.69 8.04
C VAL A 197 6.81 10.07 7.31
N GLY A 198 7.92 10.26 8.04
CA GLY A 198 9.22 10.55 7.45
C GLY A 198 9.85 9.32 6.79
N LYS A 199 10.41 9.52 5.60
CA LYS A 199 10.98 8.46 4.76
C LYS A 199 11.98 7.54 5.47
N PRO A 200 12.90 8.01 6.35
CA PRO A 200 13.85 7.14 7.05
C PRO A 200 13.23 6.03 7.91
N PHE A 201 11.95 6.18 8.26
CA PHE A 201 11.23 5.26 9.13
C PHE A 201 10.08 4.52 8.42
N VAL A 202 9.96 4.66 7.10
CA VAL A 202 9.06 3.84 6.28
C VAL A 202 9.89 2.75 5.62
N ASN A 203 10.81 3.11 4.71
CA ASN A 203 11.73 2.16 4.09
C ASN A 203 13.16 2.67 4.14
N ASN A 204 14.11 1.83 3.75
CA ASN A 204 15.48 2.24 3.52
C ASN A 204 15.52 3.24 2.33
N PRO A 205 15.83 4.54 2.58
CA PRO A 205 15.79 5.57 1.54
C PRO A 205 16.81 5.34 0.43
N MET A 206 17.86 4.53 0.66
CA MET A 206 18.87 4.23 -0.35
C MET A 206 18.33 3.50 -1.58
N VAL A 207 17.34 2.63 -1.38
CA VAL A 207 16.75 1.80 -2.44
C VAL A 207 15.44 2.35 -2.96
N ASP A 208 14.94 3.42 -2.34
CA ASP A 208 13.68 4.06 -2.70
C ASP A 208 13.63 4.58 -4.15
N PRO A 209 14.68 5.26 -4.69
CA PRO A 209 14.66 5.67 -6.09
C PRO A 209 14.58 4.50 -7.09
N GLU A 210 14.90 3.29 -6.63
CA GLU A 210 14.86 2.08 -7.43
C GLU A 210 13.51 1.34 -7.28
N ASP A 211 12.69 1.72 -6.30
CA ASP A 211 11.35 1.19 -6.08
C ASP A 211 10.33 1.76 -7.07
N HIS A 212 9.53 0.86 -7.63
CA HIS A 212 8.57 1.19 -8.67
C HIS A 212 7.37 0.25 -8.59
N PHE A 213 6.19 0.73 -8.93
CA PHE A 213 5.06 -0.14 -9.24
C PHE A 213 5.15 -0.67 -10.68
N ALA A 214 5.82 -1.81 -10.86
CA ALA A 214 6.19 -2.37 -12.16
C ALA A 214 5.94 -3.89 -12.26
N PRO A 215 6.01 -4.50 -13.46
CA PRO A 215 5.98 -5.94 -13.59
C PRO A 215 7.03 -6.63 -12.71
N MET A 216 6.58 -7.56 -11.87
CA MET A 216 7.38 -8.24 -10.87
C MET A 216 7.06 -9.72 -10.82
N VAL A 217 8.10 -10.52 -10.52
CA VAL A 217 7.97 -11.88 -9.99
C VAL A 217 8.62 -11.92 -8.62
N GLY A 218 7.86 -12.33 -7.61
CA GLY A 218 8.30 -12.48 -6.23
C GLY A 218 8.11 -13.90 -5.73
N VAL A 219 8.95 -14.31 -4.79
CA VAL A 219 8.78 -15.55 -4.03
C VAL A 219 8.88 -15.24 -2.54
N ASP A 220 7.98 -15.81 -1.75
CA ASP A 220 8.09 -15.89 -0.30
C ASP A 220 8.08 -17.36 0.11
N TRP A 221 9.20 -17.82 0.64
CA TRP A 221 9.43 -19.23 0.96
C TRP A 221 9.66 -19.39 2.46
N LYS A 222 8.68 -19.97 3.13
CA LYS A 222 8.82 -20.52 4.48
C LYS A 222 9.71 -21.77 4.47
N LEU A 223 10.96 -21.62 4.90
CA LEU A 223 11.94 -22.71 4.98
C LEU A 223 11.72 -23.55 6.25
N THR A 224 11.39 -22.89 7.35
CA THR A 224 11.01 -23.48 8.64
C THR A 224 9.95 -22.60 9.32
N ASP A 225 9.52 -22.94 10.53
CA ASP A 225 8.57 -22.09 11.28
C ASP A 225 9.12 -20.72 11.69
N THR A 226 10.45 -20.54 11.71
CA THR A 226 11.10 -19.28 12.12
C THR A 226 12.05 -18.73 11.07
N LEU A 227 12.19 -19.39 9.91
CA LEU A 227 13.12 -18.97 8.87
C LEU A 227 12.39 -18.93 7.53
N SER A 228 12.47 -17.80 6.84
CA SER A 228 11.95 -17.64 5.49
C SER A 228 12.95 -16.94 4.58
N PHE A 229 12.77 -17.15 3.28
CA PHE A 229 13.53 -16.51 2.23
C PHE A 229 12.56 -15.80 1.28
N GLN A 230 12.84 -14.54 1.00
CA GLN A 230 12.14 -13.76 -0.02
C GLN A 230 13.07 -13.43 -1.17
N GLY A 231 12.53 -13.42 -2.39
CA GLY A 231 13.27 -13.04 -3.59
C GLY A 231 12.39 -12.30 -4.58
N VAL A 232 12.94 -11.29 -5.23
CA VAL A 232 12.24 -10.42 -6.18
C VAL A 232 13.07 -10.24 -7.43
N ALA A 233 12.40 -10.32 -8.59
CA ALA A 233 12.89 -9.76 -9.85
C ALA A 233 11.81 -8.82 -10.39
N GLN A 234 12.16 -7.55 -10.53
CA GLN A 234 11.23 -6.49 -10.93
C GLN A 234 11.78 -5.70 -12.12
N SER A 235 10.92 -5.30 -13.04
CA SER A 235 11.32 -4.30 -14.02
C SER A 235 11.48 -2.92 -13.40
N ASN A 236 12.33 -2.11 -14.01
CA ASN A 236 12.59 -0.71 -13.68
C ASN A 236 12.47 0.16 -14.95
N THR A 237 12.65 1.47 -14.76
CA THR A 237 12.60 2.49 -15.81
C THR A 237 13.97 2.83 -16.37
N GLU A 238 15.06 2.28 -15.84
CA GLU A 238 16.44 2.64 -16.21
C GLU A 238 17.21 1.51 -16.91
N SER A 239 18.14 1.85 -17.81
CA SER A 239 18.93 0.86 -18.56
C SER A 239 20.42 1.17 -18.64
N THR A 240 20.89 1.86 -19.67
CA THR A 240 22.31 2.08 -20.00
C THR A 240 22.58 3.57 -20.07
N ILE A 241 23.82 4.00 -19.82
CA ILE A 241 24.15 5.41 -20.04
C ILE A 241 24.32 5.74 -21.52
N TYR A 242 23.87 6.92 -21.92
CA TYR A 242 24.03 7.47 -23.25
C TYR A 242 24.35 8.97 -23.19
N TRP A 243 24.87 9.52 -24.29
CA TRP A 243 25.06 10.96 -24.44
C TRP A 243 23.79 11.57 -25.05
N ASP A 244 23.12 12.46 -24.32
CA ASP A 244 21.85 13.08 -24.75
C ASP A 244 22.03 14.30 -25.67
N GLY A 245 23.27 14.72 -25.92
CA GLY A 245 23.61 15.95 -26.64
C GLY A 245 24.28 17.00 -25.76
N SER A 246 24.08 16.91 -24.44
CA SER A 246 24.56 17.86 -23.44
C SER A 246 25.26 17.18 -22.26
N SER A 247 24.81 16.00 -21.87
CA SER A 247 25.38 15.25 -20.76
C SER A 247 25.26 13.73 -20.96
N TRP A 248 26.07 12.99 -20.22
CA TRP A 248 25.88 11.56 -20.02
C TRP A 248 24.77 11.33 -19.00
N SER A 249 23.72 10.66 -19.45
CA SER A 249 22.50 10.42 -18.68
C SER A 249 22.15 8.94 -18.71
N VAL A 250 21.47 8.45 -17.67
CA VAL A 250 20.92 7.10 -17.64
C VAL A 250 19.72 7.07 -18.60
N LYS A 251 19.70 6.10 -19.53
CA LYS A 251 18.61 5.98 -20.50
C LYS A 251 17.36 5.41 -19.83
N GLU A 252 16.27 6.14 -19.96
CA GLU A 252 14.93 5.65 -19.62
C GLU A 252 14.44 4.58 -20.61
N LYS A 253 13.68 3.60 -20.10
CA LYS A 253 13.04 2.53 -20.87
C LYS A 253 11.60 2.32 -20.42
N ASP A 254 10.81 1.70 -21.29
CA ASP A 254 9.45 1.29 -20.95
C ASP A 254 9.50 0.01 -20.09
N PRO A 255 9.00 0.02 -18.84
CA PRO A 255 9.11 -1.12 -17.92
C PRO A 255 8.24 -2.32 -18.33
N TYR A 256 7.32 -2.17 -19.29
CA TYR A 256 6.48 -3.26 -19.80
C TYR A 256 7.04 -3.84 -21.10
N GLN A 257 7.55 -3.02 -22.01
CA GLN A 257 8.12 -3.49 -23.27
C GLN A 257 9.52 -4.10 -23.07
N ASP A 258 10.33 -3.48 -22.22
CA ASP A 258 11.72 -3.86 -21.96
C ASP A 258 11.89 -4.44 -20.54
N ALA A 259 10.91 -5.24 -20.11
CA ALA A 259 10.78 -5.69 -18.72
C ALA A 259 12.04 -6.40 -18.18
N PHE A 260 12.71 -7.18 -19.05
CA PHE A 260 13.90 -7.96 -18.73
C PHE A 260 15.23 -7.26 -19.05
N ASP A 261 15.20 -6.07 -19.66
CA ASP A 261 16.42 -5.28 -19.82
C ASP A 261 16.79 -4.75 -18.44
N LYS A 262 17.84 -5.32 -17.84
CA LYS A 262 18.44 -4.84 -16.59
C LYS A 262 17.43 -4.63 -15.43
N PRO A 263 16.67 -5.66 -15.04
CA PRO A 263 15.71 -5.57 -13.94
C PRO A 263 16.38 -5.35 -12.58
N VAL A 264 15.65 -4.87 -11.59
CA VAL A 264 16.05 -4.91 -10.19
C VAL A 264 15.93 -6.34 -9.66
N LEU A 265 16.95 -6.80 -8.93
CA LEU A 265 16.95 -8.08 -8.24
C LEU A 265 17.16 -7.85 -6.74
N ALA A 266 16.28 -8.40 -5.90
CA ALA A 266 16.42 -8.31 -4.46
C ALA A 266 16.18 -9.66 -3.79
N ALA A 267 16.81 -9.88 -2.64
CA ALA A 267 16.60 -11.08 -1.84
C ALA A 267 16.75 -10.77 -0.35
N GLN A 268 15.99 -11.47 0.48
CA GLN A 268 15.98 -11.32 1.92
C GLN A 268 15.93 -12.69 2.60
N LEU A 269 16.67 -12.83 3.68
CA LEU A 269 16.53 -13.92 4.64
C LEU A 269 15.96 -13.34 5.92
N THR A 270 14.87 -13.92 6.41
CA THR A 270 14.17 -13.46 7.61
C THR A 270 14.20 -14.56 8.66
N TYR A 271 14.69 -14.23 9.85
CA TYR A 271 14.61 -15.05 11.05
C TYR A 271 13.62 -14.45 12.03
N SER A 272 12.54 -15.16 12.33
CA SER A 272 11.42 -14.70 13.15
C SER A 272 11.29 -15.54 14.44
N PRO A 273 12.14 -15.32 15.45
CA PRO A 273 12.03 -16.03 16.73
C PRO A 273 10.91 -15.46 17.61
N GLU A 274 10.48 -16.28 18.56
CA GLU A 274 9.68 -15.85 19.70
C GLU A 274 10.57 -15.82 20.96
N LEU A 275 10.91 -14.61 21.43
CA LEU A 275 11.75 -14.42 22.62
C LEU A 275 10.87 -14.15 23.83
N ASN A 276 10.82 -15.07 24.79
CA ASN A 276 9.95 -14.97 25.99
C ASN A 276 8.46 -14.79 25.67
N GLY A 277 7.95 -15.41 24.60
CA GLY A 277 6.55 -15.23 24.19
C GLY A 277 6.29 -14.00 23.31
N LEU A 278 7.34 -13.28 22.91
CA LEU A 278 7.25 -12.04 22.16
C LEU A 278 7.92 -12.19 20.79
N GLU A 279 7.14 -11.91 19.76
CA GLU A 279 7.59 -11.99 18.37
C GLU A 279 8.69 -10.96 18.09
N GLY A 280 9.65 -11.38 17.27
CA GLY A 280 10.61 -10.48 16.64
C GLY A 280 11.01 -11.02 15.29
N ASN A 281 11.55 -10.14 14.45
CA ASN A 281 11.96 -10.43 13.10
C ASN A 281 13.33 -9.80 12.85
N TYR A 282 14.25 -10.58 12.28
CA TYR A 282 15.62 -10.18 11.98
C TYR A 282 15.91 -10.52 10.52
N ARG A 283 16.17 -9.48 9.73
CA ARG A 283 16.25 -9.57 8.27
C ARG A 283 17.64 -9.19 7.83
N LEU A 284 18.17 -9.94 6.86
CA LEU A 284 19.33 -9.58 6.06
C LEU A 284 18.89 -9.58 4.61
N TYR A 285 19.10 -8.47 3.91
CA TYR A 285 18.72 -8.33 2.52
C TYR A 285 19.85 -7.78 1.65
N ILE A 286 19.76 -8.10 0.37
CA ILE A 286 20.56 -7.53 -0.70
C ILE A 286 19.63 -7.01 -1.79
N TRP A 287 19.97 -5.85 -2.32
CA TRP A 287 19.31 -5.23 -3.45
C TRP A 287 20.33 -4.99 -4.55
N ASN A 288 19.97 -5.29 -5.79
CA ASN A 288 20.81 -5.09 -6.95
C ASN A 288 20.01 -4.53 -8.13
N ASP A 289 20.08 -3.22 -8.32
CA ASP A 289 19.68 -2.60 -9.59
C ASP A 289 20.70 -2.89 -10.69
N ARG A 290 20.21 -3.45 -11.78
CA ARG A 290 21.00 -3.87 -12.93
C ARG A 290 21.16 -2.78 -13.97
N ALA A 291 20.64 -1.56 -13.78
CA ALA A 291 20.92 -0.40 -14.63
C ALA A 291 22.42 -0.03 -14.64
N ASP A 292 22.91 0.70 -15.64
CA ASP A 292 24.24 1.34 -15.56
C ASP A 292 24.07 2.70 -14.88
N LEU A 293 24.37 2.76 -13.58
CA LEU A 293 24.27 4.00 -12.81
C LEU A 293 25.61 4.73 -12.79
N ILE A 294 25.57 6.05 -12.94
CA ILE A 294 26.76 6.90 -12.91
C ILE A 294 27.27 6.97 -11.48
N LYS A 295 28.58 6.74 -11.29
CA LYS A 295 29.16 6.86 -9.95
C LYS A 295 29.11 8.32 -9.48
N ILE A 296 28.88 8.53 -8.19
CA ILE A 296 28.94 9.86 -7.58
C ILE A 296 30.32 10.49 -7.83
N GLY A 297 30.32 11.81 -8.07
CA GLY A 297 31.53 12.61 -8.34
C GLY A 297 32.10 12.46 -9.76
N GLN A 298 31.41 11.76 -10.68
CA GLN A 298 31.80 11.74 -12.09
C GLN A 298 31.29 12.98 -12.82
N GLN A 299 32.12 13.52 -13.72
CA GLN A 299 31.74 14.58 -14.64
C GLN A 299 30.87 14.00 -15.76
N THR A 300 29.72 14.63 -16.04
CA THR A 300 28.74 14.15 -17.02
C THR A 300 28.64 15.03 -18.27
N ASP A 301 29.17 16.25 -18.27
CA ASP A 301 29.04 17.25 -19.34
C ASP A 301 30.11 17.15 -20.45
N ASN A 302 30.97 16.12 -20.43
CA ASN A 302 32.02 15.92 -21.44
C ASN A 302 31.69 14.76 -22.40
N PRO A 303 31.39 15.02 -23.69
CA PRO A 303 31.02 13.96 -24.65
C PRO A 303 32.17 12.99 -24.95
N THR A 304 33.41 13.43 -24.77
CA THR A 304 34.61 12.63 -25.07
C THR A 304 35.07 11.76 -23.91
N GLN A 305 34.55 12.02 -22.70
CA GLN A 305 34.92 11.31 -21.48
C GLN A 305 33.68 10.63 -20.90
N LYS A 306 33.50 9.35 -21.25
CA LYS A 306 32.42 8.54 -20.68
C LYS A 306 32.61 8.37 -19.17
N PRO A 307 31.62 8.71 -18.33
CA PRO A 307 31.73 8.56 -16.88
C PRO A 307 31.81 7.09 -16.49
N LYS A 308 32.43 6.82 -15.34
CA LYS A 308 32.44 5.47 -14.78
C LYS A 308 31.06 5.13 -14.23
N THR A 309 30.58 3.94 -14.55
CA THR A 309 29.31 3.41 -14.04
C THR A 309 29.52 2.20 -13.13
N ALA A 310 28.49 1.85 -12.38
CA ALA A 310 28.34 0.57 -11.69
C ALA A 310 26.86 0.17 -11.63
N LYS A 311 26.60 -1.05 -11.15
CA LYS A 311 25.25 -1.51 -10.79
C LYS A 311 24.91 -0.98 -9.40
N GLY A 312 23.65 -0.65 -9.13
CA GLY A 312 23.19 -0.39 -7.77
C GLY A 312 23.36 -1.66 -6.93
N VAL A 313 24.02 -1.56 -5.77
CA VAL A 313 24.08 -2.67 -4.81
C VAL A 313 23.97 -2.10 -3.41
N VAL A 314 22.95 -2.55 -2.67
CA VAL A 314 22.76 -2.27 -1.25
C VAL A 314 22.70 -3.58 -0.49
N VAL A 315 23.39 -3.67 0.64
CA VAL A 315 23.22 -4.74 1.62
C VAL A 315 22.71 -4.11 2.89
N GLY A 316 21.62 -4.65 3.43
CA GLY A 316 20.97 -4.09 4.61
C GLY A 316 20.54 -5.15 5.61
N ILE A 317 20.37 -4.70 6.84
CA ILE A 317 19.70 -5.43 7.91
C ILE A 317 18.53 -4.59 8.41
N SER A 318 17.45 -5.28 8.80
CA SER A 318 16.27 -4.69 9.45
C SER A 318 15.87 -5.60 10.61
N PHE A 319 15.53 -5.02 11.76
CA PHE A 319 14.97 -5.79 12.86
C PHE A 319 13.79 -5.07 13.50
N ASP A 320 12.88 -5.87 14.06
CA ASP A 320 11.83 -5.44 14.96
C ASP A 320 11.65 -6.51 16.05
N GLN A 321 11.41 -6.09 17.28
CA GLN A 321 11.26 -7.01 18.41
C GLN A 321 10.37 -6.39 19.49
N TRP A 322 9.32 -7.10 19.87
CA TRP A 322 8.63 -6.82 21.12
C TRP A 322 9.52 -7.19 22.31
N LEU A 323 9.84 -6.21 23.16
CA LEU A 323 10.60 -6.41 24.42
C LEU A 323 9.67 -6.63 25.62
N THR A 324 8.46 -6.12 25.53
CA THR A 324 7.33 -6.39 26.45
C THR A 324 6.04 -6.37 25.62
N GLU A 325 4.89 -6.74 26.21
CA GLU A 325 3.56 -6.59 25.57
C GLU A 325 3.21 -5.15 25.16
N LYS A 326 4.00 -4.15 25.58
CA LYS A 326 3.75 -2.73 25.30
C LYS A 326 4.91 -2.02 24.61
N LEU A 327 6.10 -2.59 24.57
CA LEU A 327 7.31 -1.91 24.06
C LEU A 327 7.92 -2.74 22.94
N GLY A 328 7.84 -2.21 21.73
CA GLY A 328 8.55 -2.70 20.55
C GLY A 328 9.76 -1.83 20.25
N VAL A 329 10.82 -2.42 19.74
CA VAL A 329 12.00 -1.71 19.21
C VAL A 329 12.25 -2.14 17.78
N PHE A 330 12.80 -1.23 16.98
CA PHE A 330 13.18 -1.51 15.59
C PHE A 330 14.49 -0.83 15.24
N GLY A 331 15.10 -1.28 14.15
CA GLY A 331 16.19 -0.55 13.51
C GLY A 331 16.57 -1.10 12.14
N ARG A 332 17.25 -0.26 11.36
CA ARG A 332 17.84 -0.60 10.07
C ARG A 332 19.31 -0.18 10.04
N ALA A 333 20.11 -0.92 9.27
CA ALA A 333 21.42 -0.48 8.86
C ALA A 333 21.69 -0.98 7.44
N ALA A 334 22.15 -0.11 6.55
CA ALA A 334 22.42 -0.45 5.16
C ALA A 334 23.69 0.19 4.65
N VAL A 335 24.32 -0.47 3.68
CA VAL A 335 25.49 0.04 2.97
C VAL A 335 25.28 -0.13 1.47
N GLY A 336 25.32 0.99 0.76
CA GLY A 336 25.33 1.04 -0.70
C GLY A 336 26.73 1.17 -1.28
N ASN A 337 26.83 0.98 -2.59
CA ASN A 337 28.07 1.21 -3.31
C ASN A 337 28.19 2.65 -3.86
N SER A 338 29.17 2.89 -4.73
CA SER A 338 29.57 4.23 -5.18
C SER A 338 28.54 5.01 -6.03
N VAL A 339 27.38 4.44 -6.35
CA VAL A 339 26.36 5.11 -7.19
C VAL A 339 25.30 5.84 -6.37
N TYR A 340 25.17 5.52 -5.08
CA TYR A 340 24.19 6.16 -4.20
C TYR A 340 24.73 7.46 -3.59
N PRO A 341 23.89 8.51 -3.46
CA PRO A 341 24.28 9.81 -2.90
C PRO A 341 24.67 9.72 -1.41
N ASP A 342 23.94 8.94 -0.63
CA ASP A 342 24.34 8.44 0.68
C ASP A 342 24.83 7.00 0.55
N GLN A 343 25.89 6.64 1.27
CA GLN A 343 26.55 5.33 1.14
C GLN A 343 26.28 4.42 2.34
N GLN A 344 25.88 4.99 3.48
CA GLN A 344 25.49 4.24 4.66
C GLN A 344 24.25 4.87 5.27
N PHE A 345 23.32 4.04 5.69
CA PHE A 345 22.08 4.46 6.33
C PHE A 345 21.88 3.69 7.63
N TYR A 346 21.39 4.37 8.66
CA TYR A 346 21.06 3.78 9.96
C TYR A 346 19.75 4.36 10.48
N SER A 347 18.89 3.52 11.06
CA SER A 347 17.75 3.98 11.86
C SER A 347 17.54 3.10 13.08
N LEU A 348 17.03 3.68 14.16
CA LEU A 348 16.69 3.00 15.40
C LEU A 348 15.52 3.72 16.06
N GLY A 349 14.58 2.98 16.62
CA GLY A 349 13.48 3.57 17.37
C GLY A 349 12.74 2.58 18.24
N PHE A 350 11.66 3.08 18.83
CA PHE A 350 10.75 2.28 19.63
C PHE A 350 9.31 2.73 19.45
N VAL A 351 8.39 1.81 19.71
CA VAL A 351 6.95 2.04 19.81
C VAL A 351 6.49 1.58 21.19
N TYR A 352 5.67 2.39 21.84
CA TYR A 352 5.10 2.13 23.15
C TYR A 352 3.58 2.22 23.12
N GLN A 353 2.91 1.11 23.45
CA GLN A 353 1.46 1.03 23.50
C GLN A 353 0.92 1.42 24.89
N GLY A 354 -0.05 2.34 24.88
CA GLY A 354 -0.77 2.75 26.08
C GLY A 354 0.07 3.54 27.07
N LEU A 355 0.88 4.49 26.57
CA LEU A 355 1.70 5.39 27.41
C LEU A 355 0.86 6.10 28.48
N LEU A 356 -0.35 6.54 28.11
CA LEU A 356 -1.33 7.10 29.04
C LEU A 356 -2.25 5.96 29.54
N PRO A 357 -2.36 5.73 30.86
CA PRO A 357 -3.19 4.65 31.40
C PRO A 357 -4.67 4.73 30.99
N SER A 358 -5.20 5.93 30.78
CA SER A 358 -6.57 6.17 30.31
C SER A 358 -6.77 5.87 28.82
N ARG A 359 -5.70 5.62 28.06
CA ARG A 359 -5.71 5.41 26.60
C ARG A 359 -4.85 4.19 26.21
N PRO A 360 -5.24 2.97 26.63
CA PRO A 360 -4.41 1.76 26.47
C PRO A 360 -4.24 1.29 25.01
N LYS A 361 -5.00 1.84 24.07
CA LYS A 361 -4.93 1.54 22.63
C LYS A 361 -4.11 2.56 21.84
N ASP A 362 -3.64 3.65 22.46
CA ASP A 362 -2.83 4.66 21.79
C ASP A 362 -1.39 4.18 21.63
N LEU A 363 -0.70 4.70 20.62
CA LEU A 363 0.70 4.41 20.36
C LEU A 363 1.53 5.67 20.46
N PHE A 364 2.65 5.58 21.16
CA PHE A 364 3.70 6.59 21.16
C PHE A 364 4.92 6.00 20.48
N ALA A 365 5.57 6.74 19.58
CA ALA A 365 6.79 6.26 18.95
C ALA A 365 7.86 7.35 18.87
N PHE A 366 9.11 6.92 18.81
CA PHE A 366 10.25 7.78 18.55
C PHE A 366 11.26 7.03 17.69
N GLY A 367 11.82 7.73 16.70
CA GLY A 367 12.86 7.24 15.80
C GLY A 367 14.00 8.25 15.67
N ALA A 368 15.21 7.73 15.49
CA ALA A 368 16.38 8.48 15.07
C ALA A 368 17.05 7.77 13.88
N ALA A 369 17.45 8.52 12.87
CA ALA A 369 18.11 8.00 11.69
C ALA A 369 19.27 8.88 11.23
N ALA A 370 20.20 8.30 10.48
CA ALA A 370 21.36 8.98 9.90
C ALA A 370 21.65 8.44 8.50
N ALA A 371 21.68 9.33 7.52
CA ALA A 371 22.19 9.06 6.18
C ALA A 371 23.58 9.69 6.03
N LEU A 372 24.59 8.85 5.76
CA LEU A 372 25.98 9.27 5.62
C LEU A 372 26.32 9.43 4.14
N PRO A 373 26.72 10.64 3.69
CA PRO A 373 27.04 10.89 2.30
C PRO A 373 28.09 9.96 1.73
N ASN A 374 28.00 9.71 0.43
CA ASN A 374 29.01 9.04 -0.35
C ASN A 374 30.36 9.74 -0.20
N ARG A 375 31.44 8.95 -0.14
CA ARG A 375 32.80 9.47 -0.02
C ARG A 375 33.23 10.39 -1.17
N GLU A 376 32.56 10.33 -2.32
CA GLU A 376 32.80 11.22 -3.48
C GLU A 376 31.78 12.38 -3.57
N ALA A 377 30.76 12.44 -2.70
CA ALA A 377 29.79 13.55 -2.65
C ALA A 377 30.46 14.90 -2.31
N GLU A 378 29.80 16.02 -2.59
CA GLU A 378 30.34 17.34 -2.24
C GLU A 378 30.39 17.55 -0.71
N TYR A 379 29.27 17.31 -0.04
CA TYR A 379 29.14 17.45 1.40
C TYR A 379 29.28 16.12 2.13
N LYS A 380 29.77 16.16 3.39
CA LYS A 380 30.24 14.97 4.13
C LYS A 380 29.63 14.80 5.52
N SER A 381 28.83 15.76 5.98
CA SER A 381 28.21 15.67 7.29
C SER A 381 27.06 14.65 7.22
N PRO A 382 26.84 13.82 8.24
CA PRO A 382 25.66 12.97 8.26
C PRO A 382 24.39 13.83 8.33
N GLU A 383 23.41 13.51 7.49
CA GLU A 383 22.05 14.03 7.60
C GLU A 383 21.34 13.23 8.69
N TRP A 384 20.90 13.90 9.76
CA TRP A 384 20.21 13.26 10.88
C TRP A 384 18.73 13.55 10.83
N HIS A 385 17.93 12.52 11.10
CA HIS A 385 16.48 12.62 11.22
C HIS A 385 16.05 12.16 12.60
N PHE A 386 15.12 12.90 13.20
CA PHE A 386 14.45 12.52 14.44
C PHE A 386 12.95 12.70 14.24
N GLU A 387 12.16 11.69 14.59
CA GLU A 387 10.71 11.74 14.46
C GLU A 387 10.03 11.19 15.71
N THR A 388 8.91 11.78 16.09
CA THR A 388 8.04 11.25 17.13
C THR A 388 6.58 11.50 16.81
N TYR A 389 5.75 10.49 17.07
CA TYR A 389 4.31 10.63 16.92
C TYR A 389 3.55 10.08 18.12
N TYR A 390 2.33 10.57 18.30
CA TYR A 390 1.37 10.03 19.26
C TYR A 390 0.04 9.72 18.56
N LYS A 391 -0.22 8.45 18.27
CA LYS A 391 -1.44 8.00 17.58
C LYS A 391 -2.58 7.82 18.57
N ILE A 392 -3.56 8.72 18.47
CA ILE A 392 -4.77 8.76 19.28
C ILE A 392 -5.82 7.90 18.59
N ARG A 393 -6.08 6.70 19.11
CA ARG A 393 -7.14 5.83 18.56
C ARG A 393 -8.50 6.28 19.10
N LEU A 394 -9.35 6.79 18.22
CA LEU A 394 -10.69 7.27 18.57
C LEU A 394 -11.72 6.14 18.49
N THR A 395 -11.65 5.35 17.42
CA THR A 395 -12.41 4.10 17.23
C THR A 395 -11.47 3.03 16.65
N ASP A 396 -11.97 1.83 16.37
CA ASP A 396 -11.15 0.81 15.71
C ASP A 396 -10.81 1.17 14.25
N SER A 397 -11.56 2.11 13.65
CA SER A 397 -11.43 2.56 12.25
C SER A 397 -10.93 4.00 12.10
N LEU A 398 -10.83 4.78 13.19
CA LEU A 398 -10.49 6.20 13.13
C LEU A 398 -9.39 6.55 14.13
N SER A 399 -8.34 7.18 13.64
CA SER A 399 -7.26 7.71 14.48
C SER A 399 -6.82 9.12 14.07
N ILE A 400 -6.25 9.85 15.03
CA ILE A 400 -5.59 11.15 14.80
C ILE A 400 -4.18 11.06 15.35
N THR A 401 -3.20 11.49 14.57
CA THR A 401 -1.78 11.35 14.91
C THR A 401 -1.08 12.70 14.70
N PRO A 402 -0.84 13.47 15.77
CA PRO A 402 0.22 14.46 15.78
C PRO A 402 1.61 13.80 15.65
N ASP A 403 2.46 14.43 14.86
CA ASP A 403 3.82 14.03 14.54
C ASP A 403 4.75 15.26 14.51
N PHE A 404 6.01 15.07 14.88
CA PHE A 404 7.03 16.10 14.87
C PHE A 404 8.38 15.55 14.43
N GLN A 405 9.03 16.26 13.51
CA GLN A 405 10.29 15.87 12.89
C GLN A 405 11.35 16.96 13.02
N VAL A 406 12.60 16.53 13.12
CA VAL A 406 13.79 17.40 13.08
C VAL A 406 14.82 16.79 12.14
N VAL A 407 15.30 17.60 11.19
CA VAL A 407 16.39 17.23 10.30
C VAL A 407 17.60 18.13 10.53
N LEU A 408 18.78 17.53 10.71
CA LEU A 408 20.05 18.23 10.85
C LEU A 408 20.96 17.93 9.66
N ASN A 409 21.70 18.94 9.20
CA ASN A 409 22.56 18.89 8.03
C ASN A 409 21.86 18.35 6.75
N PRO A 410 20.73 18.95 6.30
CA PRO A 410 20.09 18.57 5.04
C PRO A 410 21.08 18.41 3.86
N ALA A 411 20.91 17.37 3.06
CA ALA A 411 21.78 16.89 1.97
C ALA A 411 23.24 16.66 2.40
N GLY A 412 23.46 16.38 3.68
CA GLY A 412 24.77 16.19 4.29
C GLY A 412 25.62 17.46 4.41
N ASN A 413 25.02 18.64 4.25
CA ASN A 413 25.70 19.94 4.33
C ASN A 413 25.52 20.57 5.71
N SER A 414 26.58 20.64 6.52
CA SER A 414 26.52 21.24 7.87
C SER A 414 26.45 22.77 7.89
N ASN A 415 26.46 23.44 6.74
CA ASN A 415 26.16 24.86 6.65
C ASN A 415 24.66 25.12 6.44
N ASN A 416 23.86 24.07 6.17
CA ASN A 416 22.41 24.19 6.06
C ASN A 416 21.79 24.30 7.45
N ASP A 417 20.79 25.16 7.57
CA ASP A 417 20.03 25.28 8.81
C ASP A 417 19.19 24.00 9.07
N PRO A 418 18.93 23.65 10.35
CA PRO A 418 18.01 22.57 10.69
C PRO A 418 16.60 22.81 10.15
N ILE A 419 15.92 21.72 9.80
CA ILE A 419 14.50 21.74 9.41
C ILE A 419 13.68 21.17 10.56
N TYR A 420 12.59 21.86 10.90
CA TYR A 420 11.62 21.40 11.89
C TYR A 420 10.27 21.24 11.21
N ALA A 421 9.66 20.06 11.26
CA ALA A 421 8.36 19.83 10.67
C ALA A 421 7.35 19.31 11.70
N GLY A 422 6.10 19.69 11.52
CA GLY A 422 4.98 19.19 12.31
C GLY A 422 3.89 18.70 11.39
N THR A 423 3.37 17.51 11.68
CA THR A 423 2.28 16.89 10.92
C THR A 423 1.12 16.58 11.85
N VAL A 424 -0.12 16.76 11.38
CA VAL A 424 -1.29 16.14 11.99
C VAL A 424 -2.03 15.39 10.91
N LYS A 425 -2.20 14.08 11.08
CA LYS A 425 -2.95 13.22 10.17
C LYS A 425 -4.17 12.59 10.84
N ALA A 426 -5.26 12.48 10.10
CA ALA A 426 -6.47 11.75 10.49
C ALA A 426 -6.67 10.59 9.52
N GLU A 427 -6.67 9.37 10.04
CA GLU A 427 -6.73 8.11 9.29
C GLU A 427 -8.09 7.45 9.53
N LEU A 428 -8.80 7.15 8.45
CA LEU A 428 -10.00 6.31 8.43
C LEU A 428 -9.68 5.00 7.69
N SER A 429 -9.98 3.85 8.29
CA SER A 429 -9.84 2.52 7.66
C SER A 429 -11.15 1.72 7.74
N PHE A 430 -11.42 0.88 6.74
CA PHE A 430 -12.66 0.11 6.64
C PHE A 430 -12.49 -1.27 6.01
#